data_AF-A0AAW0GQD6-F1
#
_entry.id   AF-A0AAW0GQD6-F1
#
_cell.length_a   1.000
_cell.length_b   1.000
_cell.length_c   1.000
_cell.angle_alpha   90.00
_cell.angle_beta   90.00
_cell.angle_gamma   90.00
#
_symmetry.space_group_name_H-M   'P 1'
#
loop_
_entity.id
_entity.type
_entity.pdbx_description
1 polymer ?
#
loop_
_entity_poly.entity_id
_entity_poly.type
_entity_poly.pdbx_seq_one_letter_code
_entity_poly.pdbx_strand_id
1 'polypeptide(L)'
;MRPSAPRLVRILRRSQIQGTPAARRVVPEPLNQHAGRLPALNDILNQRRVQAGAQYPSNIRIEPAITSRTFRNIPIHTRETLKKLIKER
;
A
#
# COMPACT_ATOMS: atom_id res chain seq x y z
N MET A 1 -35.09 36.23 -23.90
CA MET A 1 -34.37 36.56 -22.65
C MET A 1 -33.24 35.55 -22.46
N ARG A 2 -31.96 35.98 -22.47
CA ARG A 2 -30.81 35.08 -22.25
C ARG A 2 -30.53 34.93 -20.74
N PRO A 3 -30.39 33.71 -20.20
CA PRO A 3 -30.02 33.52 -18.80
C PRO A 3 -28.55 33.92 -18.60
N SER A 4 -28.28 34.82 -17.66
CA SER A 4 -26.93 35.21 -17.24
C SER A 4 -26.58 34.57 -15.88
N ALA A 5 -25.31 34.24 -15.67
CA ALA A 5 -24.78 33.58 -14.46
C ALA A 5 -25.29 34.14 -13.11
N PRO A 6 -25.41 35.47 -12.87
CA PRO A 6 -25.91 35.98 -11.59
C PRO A 6 -27.40 35.68 -11.33
N ARG A 7 -28.19 35.32 -12.35
CA ARG A 7 -29.61 34.93 -12.19
C ARG A 7 -29.82 33.47 -11.78
N LEU A 8 -28.75 32.66 -11.71
CA LEU A 8 -28.82 31.25 -11.31
C LEU A 8 -28.42 31.02 -9.84
N VAL A 9 -27.93 32.03 -9.14
CA VAL A 9 -27.47 31.90 -7.75
C VAL A 9 -28.57 32.41 -6.81
N ARG A 10 -29.25 31.48 -6.13
CA ARG A 10 -30.25 31.80 -5.10
C ARG A 10 -29.57 31.84 -3.73
N ILE A 11 -29.43 33.02 -3.15
CA ILE A 11 -28.90 33.18 -1.79
C ILE A 11 -29.99 32.78 -0.79
N LEU A 12 -29.82 31.65 -0.12
CA LEU A 12 -30.74 31.15 0.91
C LEU A 12 -30.20 31.44 2.31
N ARG A 13 -31.10 31.71 3.27
CA ARG A 13 -30.71 31.90 4.67
C ARG A 13 -30.31 30.56 5.28
N ARG A 14 -29.29 30.54 6.15
CA ARG A 14 -28.79 29.31 6.81
C ARG A 14 -29.88 28.50 7.52
N SER A 15 -30.88 29.16 8.10
CA SER A 15 -32.03 28.51 8.75
C SER A 15 -32.87 27.65 7.80
N GLN A 16 -32.90 27.95 6.51
CA GLN A 16 -33.66 27.21 5.50
C GLN A 16 -32.97 25.92 5.05
N ILE A 17 -31.70 25.72 5.43
CA ILE A 17 -30.87 24.58 5.01
C ILE A 17 -30.86 23.48 6.09
N GLN A 18 -31.23 23.80 7.33
CA GLN A 18 -31.15 22.92 8.51
C GLN A 18 -32.07 21.67 8.45
N GLY A 19 -33.00 21.61 7.49
CA GLY A 19 -33.89 20.46 7.26
C GLY A 19 -33.43 19.48 6.17
N THR A 20 -32.32 19.75 5.49
CA THR A 20 -31.83 18.87 4.42
C THR A 20 -30.93 17.76 4.96
N PRO A 21 -31.02 16.51 4.43
CA PRO A 21 -30.22 15.38 4.93
C PRO A 21 -28.70 15.61 4.78
N ALA A 22 -28.30 16.50 3.88
CA ALA A 22 -26.90 16.92 3.71
C ALA A 22 -26.38 17.81 4.85
N ALA A 23 -27.24 18.60 5.50
CA ALA A 23 -26.85 19.53 6.57
C ALA A 23 -26.51 18.83 7.90
N ARG A 24 -26.97 17.57 8.07
CA ARG A 24 -26.81 16.80 9.30
C ARG A 24 -25.77 15.67 9.20
N ARG A 25 -25.17 15.49 8.02
CA ARG A 25 -24.15 14.48 7.82
C ARG A 25 -22.82 15.00 8.37
N VAL A 26 -22.55 14.70 9.63
CA VAL A 26 -21.21 14.82 10.20
C VAL A 26 -20.31 13.89 9.39
N VAL A 27 -19.54 14.48 8.48
CA VAL A 27 -18.50 13.74 7.75
C VAL A 27 -17.41 13.47 8.78
N PRO A 28 -17.06 12.21 9.06
CA PRO A 28 -15.95 11.92 9.96
C PRO A 28 -14.69 12.57 9.40
N GLU A 29 -13.83 13.04 10.30
CA GLU A 29 -12.54 13.59 9.92
C GLU A 29 -11.80 12.57 9.05
N PRO A 30 -11.24 12.98 7.89
CA PRO A 30 -10.48 12.06 7.06
C PRO A 30 -9.36 11.46 7.90
N LEU A 31 -9.19 10.14 7.81
CA LEU A 31 -8.10 9.44 8.48
C LEU A 31 -6.77 10.10 8.08
N ASN A 32 -6.12 10.75 9.05
CA ASN A 32 -4.80 11.32 8.85
C ASN A 32 -3.86 10.19 8.39
N GLN A 33 -3.15 10.38 7.29
CA GLN A 33 -2.18 9.40 6.78
C GLN A 33 -1.06 9.07 7.79
N HIS A 34 -0.94 9.89 8.83
CA HIS A 34 0.01 9.76 9.93
C HIS A 34 -0.61 9.24 11.24
N ALA A 35 -1.94 9.06 11.31
CA ALA A 35 -2.59 8.47 12.48
C ALA A 35 -2.30 6.97 12.51
N GLY A 36 -1.37 6.57 13.39
CA GLY A 36 -0.91 5.18 13.49
C GLY A 36 0.28 4.91 12.57
N ARG A 37 1.38 5.65 12.78
CA ARG A 37 2.65 5.49 12.07
C ARG A 37 3.13 4.04 12.20
N LEU A 38 2.76 3.22 11.22
CA LEU A 38 3.29 1.87 11.07
C LEU A 38 4.81 1.99 10.92
N PRO A 39 5.59 1.10 11.56
CA PRO A 39 7.03 1.12 11.41
C PRO A 39 7.38 1.04 9.92
N ALA A 40 8.32 1.86 9.47
CA ALA A 40 8.75 1.80 8.09
C ALA A 40 9.36 0.42 7.83
N LEU A 41 9.26 -0.08 6.60
CA LEU A 41 9.85 -1.36 6.23
C LEU A 41 11.35 -1.41 6.60
N ASN A 42 12.06 -0.29 6.42
CA ASN A 42 13.46 -0.14 6.81
C ASN A 42 13.70 -0.36 8.31
N ASP A 43 12.79 0.11 9.17
CA ASP A 43 12.91 -0.07 10.62
C ASP A 43 12.75 -1.55 10.98
N ILE A 44 11.79 -2.23 10.36
CA ILE A 44 11.56 -3.67 10.55
C ILE A 44 12.76 -4.48 10.06
N LEU A 45 13.31 -4.15 8.89
CA LEU A 45 14.47 -4.84 8.33
C LEU A 45 15.73 -4.63 9.16
N ASN A 46 15.94 -3.41 9.68
CA ASN A 46 17.05 -3.11 10.59
C ASN A 46 16.94 -3.89 11.90
N GLN A 47 15.74 -3.98 12.49
CA GLN A 47 15.51 -4.79 13.68
C GLN A 47 15.83 -6.27 13.42
N ARG A 48 15.37 -6.82 12.29
CA ARG A 48 15.67 -8.21 11.90
C ARG A 48 17.17 -8.44 11.67
N ARG A 49 17.88 -7.46 11.10
CA ARG A 49 19.33 -7.51 10.91
C ARG A 49 20.07 -7.58 12.23
N VAL A 50 19.70 -6.72 13.18
CA VAL A 50 20.29 -6.73 14.53
C VAL A 50 20.00 -8.04 15.25
N GLN A 51 18.78 -8.57 15.15
CA GLN A 51 18.40 -9.85 15.79
C GLN A 51 19.13 -11.06 15.20
N ALA A 52 19.32 -11.11 13.88
CA ALA A 52 19.96 -12.23 13.21
C ALA A 52 21.50 -12.17 13.21
N GLY A 53 22.09 -10.98 13.41
CA GLY A 53 23.54 -10.78 13.47
C GLY A 53 24.27 -11.35 12.25
N ALA A 54 25.22 -12.25 12.48
CA ALA A 54 26.01 -12.91 11.42
C ALA A 54 25.18 -13.82 10.50
N GLN A 55 23.96 -14.21 10.89
CA GLN A 55 23.08 -15.05 10.09
C GLN A 55 22.15 -14.23 9.18
N TYR A 56 22.19 -12.90 9.25
CA TYR A 56 21.37 -12.07 8.37
C TYR A 56 21.83 -12.18 6.92
N PRO A 57 20.93 -12.47 5.96
CA PRO A 57 21.33 -12.64 4.57
C PRO A 57 21.77 -11.31 3.95
N SER A 58 22.76 -11.36 3.06
CA SER A 58 23.18 -10.21 2.26
C SER A 58 22.03 -9.69 1.36
N ASN A 59 21.21 -10.61 0.84
CA ASN A 59 20.05 -10.28 0.01
C ASN A 59 18.75 -10.66 0.72
N ILE A 60 17.94 -9.64 1.02
CA ILE A 60 16.60 -9.83 1.58
C ILE A 60 15.67 -10.25 0.43
N ARG A 61 15.31 -11.52 0.40
CA ARG A 61 14.33 -12.02 -0.58
C ARG A 61 12.94 -11.48 -0.24
N ILE A 62 12.44 -10.59 -1.10
CA ILE A 62 11.05 -10.10 -1.05
C ILE A 62 10.11 -11.13 -1.68
N GLU A 63 10.65 -11.98 -2.56
CA GLU A 63 9.94 -13.03 -3.28
C GLU A 63 9.74 -14.31 -2.45
N PRO A 64 8.69 -15.09 -2.73
CA PRO A 64 8.47 -16.37 -2.08
C PRO A 64 9.64 -17.34 -2.28
N ALA A 65 9.91 -18.16 -1.27
CA ALA A 65 10.98 -19.15 -1.34
C ALA A 65 10.81 -20.08 -2.54
N ILE A 66 11.84 -20.16 -3.38
CA ILE A 66 11.87 -21.05 -4.54
C ILE A 66 12.00 -22.49 -4.04
N THR A 67 10.98 -23.31 -4.28
CA THR A 67 10.94 -24.73 -3.85
C THR A 67 11.22 -25.68 -5.01
N SER A 68 11.39 -26.98 -4.74
CA SER A 68 11.55 -27.99 -5.81
C SER A 68 10.37 -28.00 -6.80
N ARG A 69 9.17 -27.59 -6.34
CA ARG A 69 7.94 -27.53 -7.13
C ARG A 69 7.98 -26.46 -8.23
N THR A 70 8.70 -25.36 -8.04
CA THR A 70 8.81 -24.30 -9.06
C THR A 70 9.45 -24.80 -10.35
N PHE A 71 10.30 -25.84 -10.26
CA PHE A 71 11.00 -26.43 -11.40
C PHE A 71 10.31 -27.65 -12.02
N ARG A 72 9.06 -27.98 -11.61
CA ARG A 72 8.41 -29.24 -12.01
C ARG A 72 8.29 -29.40 -13.54
N ASN A 73 8.04 -28.31 -14.26
CA ASN A 73 7.79 -28.34 -15.71
C ASN A 73 9.02 -27.90 -16.53
N ILE A 74 10.19 -27.83 -15.91
CA ILE A 74 11.42 -27.36 -16.56
C ILE A 74 12.27 -28.57 -16.97
N PRO A 75 12.78 -28.62 -18.21
CA PRO A 75 13.71 -29.68 -18.64
C PRO A 75 14.89 -29.83 -17.69
N ILE A 76 15.34 -31.06 -17.46
CA ILE A 76 16.37 -31.40 -16.46
C ILE A 76 17.67 -30.60 -16.70
N HIS A 77 18.10 -30.49 -17.96
CA HIS A 77 19.31 -29.74 -18.32
C HIS A 77 19.22 -28.25 -17.96
N THR A 78 18.07 -27.62 -18.19
CA THR A 78 17.84 -26.20 -17.86
C THR A 78 17.69 -26.00 -16.36
N ARG A 79 17.06 -26.96 -15.67
CA ARG A 79 16.84 -26.91 -14.22
C ARG A 79 18.14 -26.82 -13.43
N GLU A 80 19.16 -27.58 -13.79
CA GLU A 80 20.45 -27.56 -13.08
C GLU A 80 21.17 -26.22 -13.24
N THR A 81 21.10 -25.61 -14.42
CA THR A 81 21.63 -24.26 -14.66
C THR A 81 20.90 -23.21 -13.84
N LEU A 82 19.56 -23.24 -13.82
CA LEU A 82 18.76 -22.29 -13.04
C LEU A 82 19.02 -22.42 -11.52
N LYS A 83 19.14 -23.64 -11.01
CA LYS A 83 19.50 -23.87 -9.60
C LYS A 83 20.86 -23.25 -9.23
N LYS A 84 21.84 -23.30 -10.14
CA LYS A 84 23.15 -22.68 -9.92
C LYS A 84 23.06 -21.16 -9.89
N LEU A 85 22.24 -20.56 -10.76
CA LEU A 85 22.05 -19.10 -10.79
C LEU A 85 21.33 -18.57 -9.53
N ILE A 86 20.45 -19.37 -8.93
CA ILE A 86 19.67 -18.98 -7.75
C ILE A 86 20.48 -19.15 -6.44
N LYS A 87 21.55 -19.95 -6.45
CA LYS A 87 22.44 -20.09 -5.31
C LYS A 87 23.43 -18.92 -5.30
N GLU A 88 23.22 -18.00 -4.37
CA GLU A 88 24.18 -16.94 -4.07
C GLU A 88 25.48 -17.55 -3.49
N ARG A 89 26.63 -16.97 -3.83
CA ARG A 89 27.96 -17.37 -3.31
C ARG A 89 28.22 -16.78 -1.95
#